data_AF-A0A9Q3PEQ7-F1
#
_entry.id   AF-A0A9Q3PEQ7-F1
#
_cell.length_a   1.000
_cell.length_b   1.000
_cell.length_c   1.000
_cell.angle_alpha   90.00
_cell.angle_beta   90.00
_cell.angle_gamma   90.00
#
_symmetry.space_group_name_H-M   'P 1'
#
loop_
_entity.id
_entity.type
_entity.pdbx_description
1 polymer ?
#
loop_
_entity_poly.entity_id
_entity_poly.type
_entity_poly.pdbx_seq_one_letter_code
_entity_poly.pdbx_strand_id
1 'polypeptide(L)'
;MTVDRVKAFESLRESLTTSPLLLMPDFKFPFKLYIDASGDGLGAALHQVQIIIYKPVKGPICFISRQIKPTEARYGASQMECLCLVWALEKLNYFLKGCVFEVITDFTAVRSVLNMKTPNRHILRWQLAIQEYRGNMTFVHKDGNINTNADGHYQIILIILPMFQKKLHHRSQ
;
A
#
# COMPACT_ATOMS: atom_id res chain seq x y z
N MET A 1 5.29 -23.48 -17.93
CA MET A 1 5.34 -22.17 -17.24
C MET A 1 5.76 -21.13 -18.26
N THR A 2 5.11 -19.96 -18.35
CA THR A 2 5.44 -18.91 -19.32
C THR A 2 6.72 -18.17 -18.92
N VAL A 3 7.54 -17.76 -19.89
CA VAL A 3 8.84 -17.09 -19.68
C VAL A 3 8.70 -15.83 -18.80
N ASP A 4 7.59 -15.10 -18.95
CA ASP A 4 7.29 -13.91 -18.15
C ASP A 4 7.13 -14.21 -16.65
N ARG A 5 6.56 -15.38 -16.32
CA ARG A 5 6.39 -15.79 -14.91
C ARG A 5 7.71 -16.13 -14.26
N VAL A 6 8.63 -16.74 -15.01
CA VAL A 6 9.97 -17.08 -14.53
C VAL A 6 10.76 -15.80 -14.27
N LYS A 7 10.73 -14.84 -15.20
CA LYS A 7 11.38 -13.52 -15.00
C LYS A 7 10.80 -12.74 -13.82
N ALA A 8 9.48 -12.72 -13.66
CA ALA A 8 8.85 -12.08 -12.50
C ALA A 8 9.24 -12.78 -11.19
N PHE A 9 9.28 -14.11 -11.18
CA PHE A 9 9.70 -14.87 -10.02
C PHE A 9 11.18 -14.64 -9.66
N GLU A 10 12.07 -14.60 -10.65
CA GLU A 10 13.50 -14.32 -10.45
C GLU A 10 13.75 -12.90 -9.96
N SER A 11 13.07 -11.89 -10.53
CA SER A 11 13.14 -10.50 -10.07
C SER A 11 12.62 -10.34 -8.64
N LEU A 12 11.52 -11.03 -8.29
CA LEU A 12 11.03 -11.09 -6.91
C LEU A 12 12.07 -11.76 -6.00
N ARG A 13 12.66 -12.88 -6.42
CA ARG A 13 13.65 -13.61 -5.64
C ARG A 13 14.87 -12.74 -5.36
N GLU A 14 15.43 -12.08 -6.38
CA GLU A 14 16.54 -11.16 -6.21
C GLU A 14 16.19 -10.06 -5.22
N SER A 15 15.06 -9.37 -5.42
CA SER A 15 14.59 -8.29 -4.55
C SER A 15 14.39 -8.73 -3.10
N LEU A 16 13.94 -9.98 -2.86
CA LEU A 16 13.80 -10.54 -1.51
C LEU A 16 15.16 -10.92 -0.90
N THR A 17 16.13 -11.35 -1.71
CA THR A 17 17.47 -11.75 -1.23
C THR A 17 18.41 -10.58 -0.99
N THR A 18 18.25 -9.45 -1.68
CA THR A 18 18.94 -8.17 -1.39
C THR A 18 18.11 -7.25 -0.49
N SER A 19 16.98 -7.73 0.03
CA SER A 19 16.02 -6.91 0.78
C SER A 19 16.68 -6.22 1.99
N PRO A 20 16.34 -4.95 2.26
CA PRO A 20 16.60 -4.37 3.57
C PRO A 20 15.97 -5.26 4.65
N LEU A 21 16.71 -5.48 5.73
CA LEU A 21 16.23 -6.22 6.90
C LEU A 21 14.89 -5.64 7.36
N LEU A 22 13.87 -6.50 7.49
CA LEU A 22 12.60 -6.10 8.09
C LEU A 22 12.84 -5.67 9.53
N LEU A 23 12.28 -4.51 9.91
CA LEU A 23 12.31 -4.06 11.29
C LEU A 23 11.29 -4.82 12.12
N MET A 24 11.67 -5.16 13.34
CA MET A 24 10.74 -5.68 14.33
C MET A 24 9.79 -4.55 14.75
N PRO A 25 8.46 -4.74 14.76
CA PRO A 25 7.50 -3.69 15.10
C PRO A 25 7.68 -3.20 16.54
N ASP A 26 7.68 -1.88 16.73
CA ASP A 26 7.64 -1.25 18.06
C ASP A 26 6.38 -0.40 18.20
N PHE A 27 5.39 -0.88 18.92
CA PHE A 27 4.08 -0.23 19.08
C PHE A 27 4.12 1.14 19.79
N LYS A 28 5.27 1.56 20.33
CA LYS A 28 5.46 2.90 20.91
C LYS A 28 5.59 3.99 19.84
N PHE A 29 6.01 3.62 18.63
CA PHE A 29 6.21 4.56 17.53
C PHE A 29 5.05 4.48 16.53
N PRO A 30 4.69 5.59 15.87
CA PRO A 30 3.62 5.57 14.88
C PRO A 30 4.03 4.77 13.64
N PHE A 31 3.05 4.08 13.04
CA PHE A 31 3.26 3.35 11.79
C PHE A 31 3.03 4.24 10.56
N LYS A 32 3.62 3.85 9.44
CA LYS A 32 3.40 4.46 8.12
C LYS A 32 2.94 3.38 7.16
N LEU A 33 1.66 3.44 6.79
CA LEU A 33 1.04 2.53 5.84
C LEU A 33 1.07 3.15 4.45
N TYR A 34 1.86 2.58 3.56
CA TYR A 34 1.81 2.91 2.14
C TYR A 34 0.81 1.99 1.46
N ILE A 35 -0.10 2.55 0.66
CA ILE A 35 -1.03 1.79 -0.17
C ILE A 35 -0.86 2.21 -1.62
N ASP A 36 -1.07 1.25 -2.53
CA ASP A 36 -1.10 1.49 -3.96
C ASP A 36 -2.00 0.43 -4.62
N ALA A 37 -2.74 0.84 -5.64
CA ALA A 37 -3.70 0.00 -6.35
C ALA A 37 -3.57 0.23 -7.85
N SER A 38 -3.43 -0.86 -8.59
CA SER A 38 -3.42 -0.83 -10.06
C SER A 38 -4.64 -1.56 -10.62
N GLY A 39 -4.75 -1.66 -11.94
CA GLY A 39 -5.78 -2.49 -12.58
C GLY A 39 -5.57 -4.00 -12.37
N ASP A 40 -4.37 -4.42 -11.95
CA ASP A 40 -3.99 -5.85 -11.84
C ASP A 40 -3.86 -6.34 -10.38
N GLY A 41 -3.50 -5.45 -9.45
CA GLY A 41 -3.22 -5.82 -8.07
C GLY A 41 -3.42 -4.70 -7.06
N LEU A 42 -3.54 -5.12 -5.80
CA LEU A 42 -3.49 -4.27 -4.62
C LEU A 42 -2.17 -4.53 -3.89
N GLY A 43 -1.51 -3.47 -3.43
CA GLY A 43 -0.30 -3.55 -2.64
C GLY A 43 -0.32 -2.61 -1.45
N ALA A 44 0.20 -3.08 -0.33
CA ALA A 44 0.46 -2.23 0.82
C ALA A 44 1.76 -2.60 1.53
N ALA A 45 2.40 -1.60 2.11
CA ALA A 45 3.63 -1.78 2.86
C ALA A 45 3.58 -0.99 4.17
N LEU A 46 3.78 -1.70 5.27
CA LEU A 46 3.86 -1.14 6.59
C LEU A 46 5.31 -0.81 6.91
N HIS A 47 5.57 0.44 7.26
CA HIS A 47 6.87 0.94 7.66
C HIS A 47 6.79 1.57 9.04
N GLN A 48 7.95 1.75 9.64
CA GLN A 48 8.10 2.51 10.87
C GLN A 48 9.43 3.24 10.90
N VAL A 49 9.49 4.32 11.67
CA VAL A 49 10.72 5.02 12.02
C VAL A 49 11.00 4.71 13.48
N GLN A 50 12.12 4.05 13.76
CA GLN A 50 12.54 3.63 15.09
C GLN A 50 13.90 4.23 15.43
N ILE A 51 14.23 4.31 16.72
CA ILE A 51 15.55 4.73 17.17
C ILE A 51 16.38 3.48 17.42
N ILE A 52 17.35 3.21 16.55
CA ILE A 52 18.28 2.09 16.67
C ILE A 52 19.68 2.68 16.86
N ILE A 53 20.34 2.33 17.96
CA ILE A 53 21.68 2.83 18.31
C ILE A 53 21.72 4.37 18.22
N TYR A 54 20.77 5.02 18.90
CA TYR A 54 20.64 6.49 18.98
C TYR A 54 20.44 7.22 17.63
N LYS A 55 20.10 6.49 16.55
CA LYS A 55 19.81 7.08 15.24
C LYS A 55 18.41 6.70 14.76
N PRO A 56 17.67 7.63 14.13
CA PRO A 56 16.40 7.30 13.51
C PRO A 56 16.65 6.44 12.27
N VAL A 57 16.14 5.22 12.29
CA VAL A 57 16.17 4.27 11.18
C VAL A 57 14.73 4.07 10.72
N LYS A 58 14.49 4.37 9.44
CA LYS A 58 13.23 4.03 8.78
C LYS A 58 13.40 2.68 8.11
N GLY A 59 12.41 1.80 8.27
CA GLY A 59 12.44 0.51 7.59
C GLY A 59 11.07 -0.13 7.44
N PRO A 60 10.96 -1.10 6.52
CA PRO A 60 9.75 -1.88 6.34
C PRO A 60 9.58 -2.89 7.48
N ILE A 61 8.33 -3.10 7.87
CA ILE A 61 7.92 -4.12 8.85
C ILE A 61 7.26 -5.28 8.12
N CYS A 62 6.36 -4.96 7.19
CA CYS A 62 5.56 -5.96 6.50
C CYS A 62 5.17 -5.46 5.10
N PHE A 63 5.18 -6.37 4.13
CA PHE A 63 4.64 -6.15 2.80
C PHE A 63 3.48 -7.11 2.57
N ILE A 64 2.39 -6.60 2.02
CA ILE A 64 1.24 -7.40 1.61
C ILE A 64 0.86 -7.03 0.19
N SER A 65 0.49 -8.02 -0.62
CA SER A 65 -0.09 -7.80 -1.93
C SER A 65 -1.11 -8.88 -2.27
N ARG A 66 -2.04 -8.55 -3.16
CA ARG A 66 -2.95 -9.54 -3.75
C ARG A 66 -3.39 -9.14 -5.15
N GLN A 67 -3.78 -10.13 -5.93
CA GLN A 67 -4.45 -9.90 -7.21
C GLN A 67 -5.89 -9.42 -7.01
N ILE A 68 -6.37 -8.68 -8.00
CA ILE A 68 -7.73 -8.16 -8.05
C ILE A 68 -8.70 -9.25 -8.46
N LYS A 69 -9.87 -9.29 -7.82
CA LYS A 69 -10.93 -10.23 -8.19
C LYS A 69 -11.64 -9.76 -9.45
N PRO A 70 -12.21 -10.66 -10.27
CA PRO A 70 -12.96 -10.27 -11.48
C PRO A 70 -14.08 -9.26 -11.23
N THR A 71 -14.69 -9.28 -10.04
CA THR A 71 -15.72 -8.32 -9.62
C THR A 71 -15.17 -6.93 -9.30
N GLU A 72 -13.94 -6.88 -8.78
CA GLU A 72 -13.23 -5.66 -8.39
C GLU A 72 -12.59 -4.99 -9.61
N ALA A 73 -12.28 -5.74 -10.68
CA ALA A 73 -11.71 -5.22 -11.93
C ALA A 73 -12.59 -4.18 -12.66
N ARG A 74 -13.86 -4.05 -12.28
CA ARG A 74 -14.81 -3.07 -12.82
C ARG A 74 -14.79 -1.74 -12.06
N TYR A 75 -14.07 -1.66 -10.94
CA TYR A 75 -14.00 -0.47 -10.13
C TYR A 75 -13.10 0.58 -10.80
N GLY A 76 -13.50 1.85 -10.69
CA GLY A 76 -12.63 2.96 -11.10
C GLY A 76 -11.43 3.10 -10.16
N ALA A 77 -10.40 3.83 -10.58
CA ALA A 77 -9.17 4.05 -9.81
C ALA A 77 -9.44 4.47 -8.35
N SER A 78 -10.36 5.43 -8.15
CA SER A 78 -10.79 5.89 -6.82
C SER A 78 -11.31 4.78 -5.90
N GLN A 79 -12.11 3.88 -6.47
CA GLN A 79 -12.71 2.76 -5.74
C GLN A 79 -11.66 1.67 -5.49
N MET A 80 -10.72 1.48 -6.42
CA MET A 80 -9.63 0.53 -6.30
C MET A 80 -8.67 0.86 -5.17
N GLU A 81 -8.31 2.12 -5.00
CA GLU A 81 -7.48 2.54 -3.87
C GLU A 81 -8.22 2.49 -2.54
N CYS A 82 -9.50 2.90 -2.50
CA CYS A 82 -10.29 2.77 -1.28
C CYS A 82 -10.43 1.30 -0.89
N LEU A 83 -10.64 0.41 -1.85
CA LEU A 83 -10.60 -1.03 -1.66
C LEU A 83 -9.24 -1.50 -1.14
N CYS A 84 -8.13 -0.97 -1.68
CA CYS A 84 -6.78 -1.26 -1.21
C CYS A 84 -6.59 -0.88 0.26
N LEU A 85 -7.04 0.31 0.65
CA LEU A 85 -7.01 0.76 2.03
C LEU A 85 -7.79 -0.17 2.94
N VAL A 86 -9.07 -0.43 2.63
CA VAL A 86 -9.93 -1.30 3.46
C VAL A 86 -9.30 -2.68 3.62
N TRP A 87 -8.84 -3.27 2.52
CA TRP A 87 -8.17 -4.55 2.52
C TRP A 87 -6.88 -4.54 3.36
N ALA A 88 -6.07 -3.49 3.26
CA ALA A 88 -4.84 -3.36 4.02
C ALA A 88 -5.11 -3.20 5.53
N LEU A 89 -6.13 -2.40 5.90
CA LEU A 89 -6.58 -2.26 7.29
C LEU A 89 -7.06 -3.58 7.87
N GLU A 90 -7.87 -4.34 7.13
CA GLU A 90 -8.34 -5.66 7.56
C GLU A 90 -7.18 -6.65 7.76
N LYS A 91 -6.19 -6.65 6.85
CA LYS A 91 -5.06 -7.59 6.92
C LYS A 91 -4.02 -7.21 7.96
N LEU A 92 -3.80 -5.92 8.20
CA LEU A 92 -2.84 -5.40 9.17
C LEU A 92 -3.51 -4.94 10.47
N ASN A 93 -4.75 -5.36 10.71
CA ASN A 93 -5.52 -5.03 11.90
C ASN A 93 -4.72 -5.26 13.20
N TYR A 94 -4.00 -6.37 13.28
CA TYR A 94 -3.16 -6.71 14.43
C TYR A 94 -2.03 -5.72 14.71
N PHE A 95 -1.57 -4.97 13.71
CA PHE A 95 -0.58 -3.90 13.89
C PHE A 95 -1.22 -2.54 14.13
N LEU A 96 -2.29 -2.24 13.40
CA LEU A 96 -2.82 -0.88 13.30
C LEU A 96 -3.86 -0.56 14.38
N LYS A 97 -4.55 -1.59 14.89
CA LYS A 97 -5.60 -1.38 15.89
C LYS A 97 -5.05 -0.81 17.18
N GLY A 98 -5.59 0.32 17.61
CA GLY A 98 -5.17 1.03 18.80
C GLY A 98 -3.87 1.84 18.65
N CYS A 99 -3.16 1.73 17.52
CA CYS A 99 -1.93 2.46 17.26
C CYS A 99 -2.19 3.71 16.42
N VAL A 100 -1.33 4.72 16.54
CA VAL A 100 -1.34 5.89 15.66
C VAL A 100 -0.60 5.55 14.38
N PHE A 101 -1.20 5.87 13.23
CA PHE A 101 -0.55 5.62 11.94
C PHE A 101 -0.96 6.61 10.86
N GLU A 102 -0.05 6.77 9.91
CA GLU A 102 -0.25 7.62 8.72
C GLU A 102 -0.49 6.72 7.51
N VAL A 103 -1.53 7.01 6.75
CA VAL A 103 -1.78 6.39 5.44
C VAL A 103 -1.23 7.30 4.37
N ILE A 104 -0.24 6.80 3.63
CA ILE A 104 0.36 7.48 2.50
C ILE A 104 -0.27 6.95 1.21
N THR A 105 -0.94 7.83 0.49
CA THR A 105 -1.56 7.55 -0.81
C THR A 105 -1.43 8.78 -1.71
N ASP A 106 -1.31 8.52 -3.01
CA ASP A 106 -1.22 9.49 -4.09
C ASP A 106 -2.56 10.11 -4.49
N PHE A 107 -3.67 9.75 -3.84
CA PHE A 107 -4.97 10.16 -4.34
C PHE A 107 -5.90 10.76 -3.29
N THR A 108 -6.54 11.85 -3.71
CA THR A 108 -7.54 12.56 -2.91
C THR A 108 -8.87 11.82 -2.84
N ALA A 109 -9.10 10.77 -3.66
CA ALA A 109 -10.42 10.15 -3.69
C ALA A 109 -10.72 9.24 -2.51
N VAL A 110 -9.73 8.72 -1.79
CA VAL A 110 -10.00 8.07 -0.49
C VAL A 110 -10.74 9.05 0.43
N ARG A 111 -10.30 10.31 0.47
CA ARG A 111 -10.97 11.38 1.23
C ARG A 111 -12.36 11.68 0.68
N SER A 112 -12.55 11.64 -0.63
CA SER A 112 -13.86 11.82 -1.27
C SER A 112 -14.85 10.72 -0.90
N VAL A 113 -14.46 9.45 -1.07
CA VAL A 113 -15.27 8.26 -0.73
C VAL A 113 -15.65 8.29 0.75
N LEU A 114 -14.73 8.72 1.61
CA LEU A 114 -14.95 8.86 3.04
C LEU A 114 -15.89 10.00 3.45
N ASN A 115 -16.02 11.04 2.63
CA ASN A 115 -16.87 12.19 2.89
C ASN A 115 -18.18 12.17 2.08
N MET A 116 -18.44 11.11 1.29
CA MET A 116 -19.69 10.95 0.56
C MET A 116 -20.88 10.86 1.51
N LYS A 117 -21.83 11.80 1.36
CA LYS A 117 -23.06 11.88 2.17
C LYS A 117 -24.08 10.78 1.83
N THR A 118 -24.11 10.33 0.58
CA THR A 118 -25.04 9.29 0.08
C THR A 118 -24.25 8.14 -0.54
N PRO A 119 -23.55 7.33 0.27
CA PRO A 119 -22.77 6.20 -0.24
C PRO A 119 -23.67 5.05 -0.69
N ASN A 120 -23.28 4.36 -1.77
CA ASN A 120 -23.89 3.08 -2.10
C ASN A 120 -23.53 2.02 -1.04
N ARG A 121 -24.27 0.92 -0.94
CA ARG A 121 -24.14 -0.14 0.08
C ARG A 121 -22.69 -0.64 0.25
N HIS A 122 -21.94 -0.77 -0.84
CA HIS A 122 -20.54 -1.19 -0.79
C HIS A 122 -19.62 -0.12 -0.18
N ILE A 123 -19.80 1.15 -0.57
CA ILE A 123 -19.04 2.27 -0.03
C ILE A 123 -19.36 2.48 1.46
N LEU A 124 -20.63 2.32 1.86
CA LEU A 124 -21.02 2.42 3.26
C LEU A 124 -20.29 1.39 4.13
N ARG A 125 -20.15 0.14 3.65
CA ARG A 125 -19.38 -0.90 4.36
C ARG A 125 -17.90 -0.52 4.50
N TRP A 126 -17.31 0.06 3.47
CA TRP A 126 -15.92 0.54 3.52
C TRP A 126 -15.75 1.71 4.49
N GLN A 127 -16.69 2.66 4.50
CA GLN A 127 -16.69 3.77 5.46
C GLN A 127 -16.74 3.25 6.90
N LEU A 128 -17.62 2.28 7.19
CA LEU A 128 -17.72 1.67 8.53
C LEU A 128 -16.43 0.96 8.94
N ALA A 129 -15.81 0.19 8.03
CA ALA A 129 -14.54 -0.48 8.29
C ALA A 129 -13.41 0.52 8.59
N ILE A 130 -13.36 1.64 7.87
CA ILE A 130 -12.37 2.70 8.09
C ILE A 130 -12.68 3.48 9.37
N GLN A 131 -13.95 3.61 9.75
CA GLN A 131 -14.40 4.36 10.93
C GLN A 131 -13.76 3.88 12.23
N GLU A 132 -13.51 2.57 12.36
CA GLU A 132 -12.83 1.98 13.51
C GLU A 132 -11.43 2.59 13.74
N TYR A 133 -10.76 3.04 12.68
CA TYR A 133 -9.38 3.57 12.74
C TYR A 133 -9.32 5.10 12.72
N ARG A 134 -10.45 5.80 12.52
CA ARG A 134 -10.46 7.25 12.26
C ARG A 134 -9.84 8.11 13.35
N GLY A 135 -9.90 7.69 14.62
CA GLY A 135 -9.31 8.43 15.74
C GLY A 135 -7.79 8.46 15.71
N ASN A 136 -7.17 7.43 15.13
CA ASN A 136 -5.72 7.21 15.20
C ASN A 136 -5.04 7.24 13.82
N MET A 137 -5.84 7.38 12.76
CA MET A 137 -5.40 7.35 11.36
C MET A 137 -5.40 8.75 10.75
N THR A 138 -4.27 9.16 10.18
CA THR A 138 -4.15 10.39 9.40
C THR A 138 -3.82 10.08 7.94
N PHE A 139 -4.31 10.91 7.02
CA PHE A 139 -3.99 10.78 5.59
C PHE A 139 -2.89 11.77 5.22
N VAL A 140 -1.84 11.26 4.59
CA VAL A 140 -0.74 12.06 4.03
C VAL A 140 -0.75 11.86 2.52
N HIS A 141 -0.91 12.96 1.78
CA HIS A 141 -0.79 12.91 0.34
C HIS A 141 0.68 12.71 -0.04
N LYS A 142 0.93 11.75 -0.93
CA LYS A 142 2.25 11.58 -1.51
C LYS A 142 2.44 12.64 -2.59
N ASP A 143 3.05 13.78 -2.25
CA ASP A 143 3.46 14.74 -3.28
C ASP A 143 4.40 14.03 -4.25
N GLY A 144 4.12 14.13 -5.56
CA GLY A 144 4.89 13.44 -6.61
C GLY A 144 6.36 13.89 -6.72
N ASN A 145 6.83 14.77 -5.83
CA ASN A 145 8.12 15.45 -5.92
C ASN A 145 8.96 15.43 -4.61
N ILE A 146 8.73 14.48 -3.70
CA ILE A 146 9.53 14.39 -2.47
C ILE A 146 10.80 13.56 -2.69
N ASN A 147 11.84 14.29 -3.13
CA ASN A 147 13.26 14.09 -2.89
C ASN A 147 13.95 12.84 -3.47
N THR A 148 14.66 13.09 -4.57
CA THR A 148 15.70 12.36 -5.30
C THR A 148 16.90 11.84 -4.47
N ASN A 149 16.79 11.76 -3.14
CA ASN A 149 17.87 11.35 -2.22
C ASN A 149 17.42 10.36 -1.13
N ALA A 150 16.23 9.76 -1.24
CA ALA A 150 15.74 8.72 -0.33
C ALA A 150 15.47 7.40 -1.08
N ASP A 151 16.46 6.99 -1.89
CA ASP A 151 16.37 5.96 -2.92
C ASP A 151 16.54 4.53 -2.41
N GLY A 152 15.56 4.06 -1.64
CA GLY A 152 15.42 2.62 -1.33
C GLY A 152 14.02 2.21 -0.89
N HIS A 153 13.22 3.13 -0.33
CA HIS A 153 11.92 2.81 0.28
C HIS A 153 10.79 2.66 -0.74
N TYR A 154 10.90 3.34 -1.88
CA TYR A 154 9.90 3.27 -2.94
C TYR A 154 10.13 2.10 -3.88
N GLN A 155 11.36 1.59 -3.98
CA GLN A 155 11.67 0.52 -4.92
C GLN A 155 10.86 -0.74 -4.60
N ILE A 156 10.61 -1.14 -3.36
CA ILE A 156 9.89 -2.40 -3.10
C ILE A 156 8.38 -2.29 -3.40
N ILE A 157 7.73 -1.17 -3.09
CA ILE A 157 6.32 -0.95 -3.44
C ILE A 157 6.17 -0.74 -4.96
N LEU A 158 7.07 0.04 -5.58
CA LEU A 158 7.23 0.15 -7.04
C LEU A 158 7.93 -1.07 -7.69
N ILE A 159 8.20 -2.15 -6.97
CA ILE A 159 8.58 -3.44 -7.56
C ILE A 159 7.36 -4.37 -7.47
N ILE A 160 6.61 -4.31 -6.36
CA ILE A 160 5.41 -5.13 -6.15
C ILE A 160 4.27 -4.77 -7.13
N LEU A 161 4.04 -3.48 -7.45
CA LEU A 161 3.00 -3.09 -8.41
C LEU A 161 3.45 -3.08 -9.89
N PRO A 162 4.61 -2.51 -10.25
CA PRO A 162 5.13 -2.54 -11.63
C PRO A 162 5.57 -3.91 -12.16
N MET A 163 5.80 -4.93 -11.32
CA MET A 163 5.98 -6.31 -11.83
C MET A 163 4.73 -6.86 -12.56
N PHE A 164 3.57 -6.23 -12.42
CA PHE A 164 2.39 -6.52 -13.25
C PHE A 164 2.20 -5.55 -14.44
N GLN A 165 2.84 -4.37 -14.43
CA GLN A 165 2.70 -3.35 -15.47
C GLN A 165 3.32 -3.70 -16.84
N LYS A 166 4.06 -4.81 -16.98
CA LYS A 166 4.67 -5.22 -18.27
C LYS A 166 3.68 -5.80 -19.30
N LYS A 167 2.40 -5.41 -19.29
CA LYS A 167 1.44 -5.78 -20.33
C LYS A 167 0.60 -4.65 -20.94
N LEU A 168 0.97 -3.39 -20.74
CA LEU A 168 0.24 -2.24 -21.33
C LEU A 168 1.09 -1.32 -22.24
N HIS A 169 2.24 -1.77 -22.76
CA HIS A 169 2.99 -1.05 -23.81
C HIS A 169 3.15 -1.84 -25.13
N HIS A 170 2.37 -2.92 -25.33
CA HIS A 170 2.35 -3.68 -26.60
C HIS A 170 0.97 -3.79 -27.27
N ARG A 171 0.02 -2.90 -26.93
CA ARG A 171 -1.23 -2.75 -27.68
C ARG A 171 -1.52 -1.28 -28.00
N SER A 172 -0.60 -0.68 -28.74
CA SER A 172 -0.84 0.53 -29.51
C SER A 172 0.13 0.57 -30.70
N GLN A 173 0.00 -0.43 -31.58
CA GLN A 173 0.18 -0.36 -33.03
C GLN A 173 -0.79 -1.35 -33.65
#